data_AF-A0A094KE26-F1
#
_entry.id   AF-A0A094KE26-F1
#
_cell.length_a   1.000
_cell.length_b   1.000
_cell.length_c   1.000
_cell.angle_alpha   90.00
_cell.angle_beta   90.00
_cell.angle_gamma   90.00
#
_symmetry.space_group_name_H-M   'P 1'
#
loop_
_entity.id
_entity.type
_entity.pdbx_description
1 polymer ?
#
loop_
_entity_poly.entity_id
_entity_poly.type
_entity_poly.pdbx_seq_one_letter_code
_entity_poly.pdbx_strand_id
1 'polypeptide(L)'
;MAGRKTRNEAHEIEQALSNAEENTLVRWITRLTAIGFPTTPSLIKEMAVEIQARRVQVASSETTLQSNPTPIGYNWLQRFLKRHPTLKGVYSRQLESARYKEATPKKILAWFNAFKARINEQKYKLCDIYNIDKTGFAVRET
;
A
#
# COMPACT_ATOMS: atom_id res chain seq x y z
N MET A 1 0.45 37.55 9.71
CA MET A 1 1.66 36.72 9.88
C MET A 1 1.34 35.33 9.35
N ALA A 2 2.09 34.83 8.36
CA ALA A 2 1.88 33.47 7.87
C ALA A 2 2.28 32.45 8.96
N GLY A 3 1.41 31.48 9.24
CA GLY A 3 1.62 30.47 10.28
C GLY A 3 2.80 29.54 10.01
N ARG A 4 3.20 28.77 11.02
CA ARG A 4 4.30 27.80 10.94
C ARG A 4 3.98 26.73 9.89
N LYS A 5 4.87 26.57 8.89
CA LYS A 5 4.76 25.51 7.88
C LYS A 5 4.74 24.13 8.56
N THR A 6 3.88 23.25 8.08
CA THR A 6 3.87 21.85 8.51
C THR A 6 5.16 21.16 8.09
N ARG A 7 5.52 20.06 8.77
CA ARG A 7 6.75 19.31 8.43
C ARG A 7 6.75 18.82 6.98
N ASN A 8 5.58 18.51 6.43
CA ASN A 8 5.43 18.05 5.05
C ASN A 8 5.67 19.19 4.04
N GLU A 9 5.19 20.39 4.34
CA GLU A 9 5.47 21.60 3.53
C GLU A 9 6.93 22.04 3.64
N ALA A 10 7.53 21.88 4.82
CA ALA A 10 8.92 22.25 5.05
C ALA A 10 9.93 21.34 4.34
N HIS A 11 9.55 20.10 4.00
CA HIS A 11 10.42 19.12 3.31
C HIS A 11 9.90 18.76 1.92
N GLU A 12 9.05 19.61 1.33
CA GLU A 12 8.47 19.40 0.01
C GLU A 12 9.52 19.29 -1.09
N ILE A 13 10.60 20.06 -0.98
CA ILE A 13 11.74 20.07 -1.93
C ILE A 13 12.47 18.72 -1.97
N GLU A 14 12.43 17.96 -0.87
CA GLU A 14 13.11 16.66 -0.75
C GLU A 14 12.19 15.47 -1.11
N GLN A 15 10.90 15.71 -1.35
CA GLN A 15 9.97 14.67 -1.76
C GLN A 15 10.04 14.44 -3.28
N ALA A 16 9.82 13.18 -3.69
CA ALA A 16 9.73 12.84 -5.11
C ALA A 16 8.56 13.56 -5.82
N LEU A 17 7.46 13.77 -5.09
CA LEU A 17 6.29 14.54 -5.51
C LEU A 17 6.03 15.66 -4.50
N SER A 18 5.64 16.82 -5.00
CA SER A 18 5.14 17.96 -4.22
C SER A 18 3.84 17.61 -3.51
N ASN A 19 3.45 18.40 -2.52
CA ASN A 19 2.19 18.18 -1.79
C ASN A 19 0.98 18.29 -2.72
N ALA A 20 1.01 19.20 -3.70
CA ALA A 20 -0.06 19.35 -4.69
C ALA A 20 -0.20 18.13 -5.60
N GLU A 21 0.93 17.54 -6.02
CA GLU A 21 0.97 16.32 -6.81
C GLU A 21 0.50 15.11 -6.01
N GLU A 22 0.96 14.95 -4.77
CA GLU A 22 0.49 13.89 -3.88
C GLU A 22 -1.03 13.99 -3.65
N ASN A 23 -1.56 15.19 -3.43
CA ASN A 23 -3.00 15.40 -3.27
C ASN A 23 -3.79 15.03 -4.53
N THR A 24 -3.20 15.22 -5.72
CA THR A 24 -3.82 14.80 -6.98
C THR A 24 -3.89 13.27 -7.06
N LEU A 25 -2.80 12.59 -6.68
CA LEU A 25 -2.76 11.13 -6.62
C LEU A 25 -3.76 10.57 -5.59
N VAL A 26 -3.87 11.20 -4.41
CA VAL A 26 -4.86 10.83 -3.38
C VAL A 26 -6.30 10.93 -3.90
N ARG A 27 -6.65 12.03 -4.58
CA ARG A 27 -7.98 12.21 -5.19
C ARG A 27 -8.26 11.14 -6.23
N TRP A 28 -7.29 10.83 -7.07
CA TRP A 28 -7.40 9.78 -8.08
C TRP A 28 -7.61 8.39 -7.45
N ILE A 29 -6.82 8.00 -6.45
CA ILE A 29 -6.99 6.74 -5.70
C ILE A 29 -8.37 6.65 -5.06
N THR A 30 -8.82 7.74 -4.44
CA THR A 30 -10.13 7.81 -3.76
C THR A 30 -11.26 7.60 -4.77
N ARG A 31 -11.19 8.24 -5.94
CA ARG A 31 -12.19 8.09 -7.00
C ARG A 31 -12.21 6.67 -7.55
N LEU A 32 -11.05 6.08 -7.86
CA LEU A 32 -10.96 4.68 -8.33
C LEU A 32 -11.54 3.70 -7.32
N THR A 33 -11.27 3.92 -6.04
CA THR A 33 -11.83 3.06 -5.00
C THR A 33 -13.34 3.20 -4.92
N ALA A 34 -13.88 4.41 -5.04
CA ALA A 34 -15.32 4.65 -5.01
C ALA A 34 -16.07 3.93 -6.16
N ILE A 35 -15.43 3.78 -7.32
CA ILE A 35 -16.00 3.04 -8.47
C ILE A 35 -15.69 1.53 -8.42
N GLY A 36 -15.13 1.02 -7.31
CA GLY A 36 -14.88 -0.41 -7.10
C GLY A 36 -13.62 -0.96 -7.75
N PHE A 37 -12.73 -0.10 -8.27
CA PHE A 37 -11.45 -0.50 -8.85
C PHE A 37 -10.34 -0.45 -7.79
N PRO A 38 -9.75 -1.60 -7.40
CA PRO A 38 -8.68 -1.62 -6.43
C PRO A 38 -7.38 -1.09 -7.05
N THR A 39 -6.74 -0.14 -6.37
CA THR A 39 -5.43 0.40 -6.77
C THR A 39 -4.31 -0.42 -6.14
N THR A 40 -3.62 -1.21 -6.95
CA THR A 40 -2.47 -1.99 -6.49
C THR A 40 -1.29 -1.09 -6.12
N PRO A 41 -0.37 -1.55 -5.24
CA PRO A 41 0.83 -0.78 -4.90
C PRO A 41 1.73 -0.47 -6.11
N SER A 42 1.75 -1.36 -7.12
CA SER A 42 2.47 -1.12 -8.38
C SER A 42 1.86 0.05 -9.16
N LEU A 43 0.54 0.03 -9.33
CA LEU A 43 -0.19 1.07 -10.06
C LEU A 43 -0.03 2.46 -9.40
N ILE A 44 -0.02 2.52 -8.06
CA ILE A 44 0.21 3.78 -7.35
C ILE A 44 1.61 4.33 -7.64
N LYS A 45 2.63 3.46 -7.69
CA LYS A 45 4.01 3.86 -8.03
C LYS A 45 4.10 4.30 -9.49
N GLU A 46 3.49 3.57 -10.41
CA GLU A 46 3.45 3.91 -11.84
C GLU A 46 2.83 5.29 -12.07
N MET A 47 1.68 5.56 -11.43
CA MET A 47 1.04 6.87 -11.54
C MET A 47 1.86 8.00 -10.91
N ALA A 48 2.58 7.71 -9.83
CA ALA A 48 3.47 8.69 -9.23
C ALA A 48 4.65 9.02 -10.15
N VAL A 49 5.21 8.03 -10.87
CA VAL A 49 6.22 8.25 -11.92
C VAL A 49 5.64 9.08 -13.07
N GLU A 50 4.43 8.79 -13.51
CA GLU A 50 3.74 9.54 -14.58
C GLU A 50 3.53 11.02 -14.22
N ILE A 51 3.10 11.31 -12.99
CA ILE A 51 2.95 12.68 -12.50
C ILE A 51 4.31 13.40 -12.52
N GLN A 52 5.37 12.73 -12.06
CA GLN A 52 6.72 13.28 -12.06
C GLN A 52 7.24 13.55 -13.49
N ALA A 53 6.97 12.64 -14.44
CA ALA A 53 7.36 12.81 -15.84
C ALA A 53 6.67 14.02 -16.49
N ARG A 54 5.38 14.23 -16.19
CA ARG A 54 4.63 15.40 -16.69
C ARG A 54 5.15 16.72 -16.11
N ARG A 55 5.57 16.75 -14.85
CA ARG A 55 6.22 17.93 -14.25
C ARG A 55 7.47 18.34 -15.02
N VAL A 56 8.31 17.37 -15.39
CA VAL A 56 9.55 17.62 -16.14
C VAL A 56 9.25 18.21 -17.53
N GLN A 57 8.21 17.74 -18.22
CA GLN A 57 7.80 18.29 -19.52
C GLN A 57 7.37 19.76 -19.42
N VAL A 58 6.56 20.12 -18.42
CA VAL A 58 6.09 21.52 -18.22
C VAL A 58 7.22 22.45 -17.79
N ALA A 59 8.13 21.99 -16.92
CA ALA A 59 9.29 22.79 -16.50
C ALA A 59 10.34 22.95 -17.61
N SER A 60 10.38 22.07 -18.61
CA SER A 60 11.31 22.18 -19.73
C SER A 60 10.95 23.31 -20.71
N SER A 61 9.72 23.82 -20.66
CA SER A 61 9.28 25.00 -21.43
C SER A 61 9.58 26.35 -20.76
N GLU A 62 9.84 26.39 -19.45
CA GLU A 62 10.16 27.62 -18.71
C GLU A 62 11.42 27.40 -17.86
N THR A 63 12.53 27.98 -18.31
CA THR A 63 13.87 27.96 -17.70
C THR A 63 13.86 27.93 -16.16
N THR A 64 13.92 26.74 -15.56
CA THR A 64 14.33 26.54 -14.17
C THR A 64 15.00 25.17 -14.01
N LEU A 65 16.25 25.22 -13.53
CA LEU A 65 17.10 24.13 -13.02
C LEU A 65 16.61 22.70 -13.29
N GLN A 66 17.30 21.99 -14.19
CA GLN A 66 17.21 20.55 -14.38
C GLN A 66 17.52 19.81 -13.07
N SER A 67 16.55 19.70 -12.16
CA SER A 67 16.60 18.70 -11.10
C SER A 67 16.18 17.38 -11.74
N ASN A 68 17.12 16.48 -11.95
CA ASN A 68 16.79 15.12 -12.36
C ASN A 68 15.69 14.58 -11.43
N PRO A 69 14.59 14.02 -11.98
CA PRO A 69 13.49 13.54 -11.16
C PRO A 69 14.00 12.52 -10.16
N THR A 70 13.78 12.76 -8.86
CA THR A 70 14.20 11.85 -7.81
C THR A 70 13.47 10.52 -8.00
N PRO A 71 14.18 9.40 -8.19
CA PRO A 71 13.53 8.13 -8.45
C PRO A 71 12.62 7.75 -7.28
N ILE A 72 11.47 7.14 -7.59
CA ILE A 72 10.52 6.68 -6.58
C ILE A 72 11.14 5.49 -5.84
N GLY A 73 11.70 5.77 -4.67
CA GLY A 73 12.37 4.77 -3.84
C GLY A 73 11.43 3.67 -3.34
N TYR A 74 12.01 2.53 -2.96
CA TYR A 74 11.28 1.36 -2.46
C TYR A 74 10.28 1.70 -1.33
N ASN A 75 10.75 2.49 -0.36
CA ASN A 75 9.99 2.92 0.82
C ASN A 75 9.07 4.13 0.58
N TRP A 76 9.03 4.69 -0.63
CA TRP A 76 8.24 5.89 -0.91
C TRP A 76 6.74 5.65 -0.65
N LEU A 77 6.20 4.50 -1.09
CA LEU A 77 4.79 4.18 -0.91
C LEU A 77 4.40 4.12 0.57
N GLN A 78 5.24 3.54 1.42
CA GLN A 78 5.01 3.49 2.87
C GLN A 78 4.99 4.90 3.49
N ARG A 79 5.91 5.77 3.06
CA ARG A 79 5.97 7.16 3.52
C ARG A 79 4.78 7.98 3.03
N PHE A 80 4.36 7.78 1.77
CA PHE A 80 3.16 8.37 1.18
C PHE A 80 1.90 7.96 1.96
N LEU A 81 1.70 6.67 2.22
CA LEU A 81 0.57 6.18 3.02
C LEU A 81 0.60 6.71 4.46
N LYS A 82 1.78 6.90 5.05
CA LYS A 82 1.93 7.51 6.38
C LYS A 82 1.55 8.99 6.39
N ARG A 83 1.81 9.73 5.31
CA ARG A 83 1.37 11.13 5.14
C ARG A 83 -0.14 11.25 4.89
N HIS A 84 -0.74 10.26 4.25
CA HIS A 84 -2.14 10.26 3.82
C HIS A 84 -2.96 9.14 4.50
N PRO A 85 -3.23 9.24 5.82
CA PRO A 85 -3.90 8.18 6.58
C PRO A 85 -5.32 7.88 6.09
N THR A 86 -5.96 8.80 5.37
CA THR A 86 -7.25 8.60 4.71
C THR A 86 -7.25 7.43 3.73
N LEU A 87 -6.10 7.12 3.12
CA LEU A 87 -5.93 5.98 2.20
C LEU A 87 -5.80 4.63 2.92
N LYS A 88 -5.54 4.60 4.24
CA LYS A 88 -5.36 3.36 4.99
C LYS A 88 -6.64 2.52 5.04
N GLY A 89 -7.80 3.17 5.19
CA GLY A 89 -9.11 2.49 5.19
C GLY A 89 -9.49 1.92 3.82
N VAL A 90 -9.05 2.58 2.75
CA VAL A 90 -9.22 2.13 1.36
C VAL A 90 -8.44 0.84 1.13
N TYR A 91 -7.19 0.77 1.59
CA TYR A 91 -6.30 -0.37 1.39
C TYR A 91 -6.79 -1.65 2.09
N SER A 92 -7.27 -1.53 3.34
CA SER A 92 -7.82 -2.66 4.09
C SER A 92 -9.04 -3.26 3.39
N ARG A 93 -9.97 -2.43 2.91
CA ARG A 93 -11.14 -2.89 2.15
C ARG A 93 -10.77 -3.55 0.83
N GLN A 94 -9.74 -3.06 0.14
CA GLN A 94 -9.25 -3.67 -1.10
C GLN A 94 -8.64 -5.05 -0.86
N LEU A 95 -7.80 -5.21 0.16
CA LEU A 95 -7.23 -6.50 0.54
C LEU A 95 -8.32 -7.50 0.95
N GLU A 96 -9.34 -7.03 1.65
CA GLU A 96 -10.48 -7.84 2.06
C GLU A 96 -11.35 -8.26 0.87
N SER A 97 -11.55 -7.36 -0.10
CA SER A 97 -12.23 -7.68 -1.37
C SER A 97 -11.44 -8.71 -2.20
N ALA A 98 -10.11 -8.59 -2.27
CA ALA A 98 -9.26 -9.56 -2.95
C ALA A 98 -9.35 -10.94 -2.28
N ARG A 99 -9.27 -10.99 -0.94
CA ARG A 99 -9.48 -12.22 -0.17
C ARG A 99 -10.86 -12.83 -0.43
N TYR A 100 -11.91 -12.02 -0.45
CA TYR A 100 -13.27 -12.48 -0.74
C TYR A 100 -13.37 -13.10 -2.14
N LYS A 101 -12.83 -12.43 -3.17
CA LYS A 101 -12.83 -12.95 -4.55
C LYS A 101 -12.01 -14.24 -4.69
N GLU A 102 -10.93 -14.36 -3.95
CA GLU A 102 -10.04 -15.52 -4.03
C GLU A 102 -10.52 -16.73 -3.20
N ALA A 103 -11.35 -16.50 -2.18
CA ALA A 103 -11.95 -17.51 -1.32
C ALA A 103 -13.03 -18.34 -2.03
N THR A 104 -12.63 -19.08 -3.07
CA THR A 104 -13.53 -19.99 -3.79
C THR A 104 -13.83 -21.24 -2.96
N PRO A 105 -15.04 -21.83 -3.05
CA PRO A 105 -15.39 -23.06 -2.35
C PRO A 105 -14.38 -24.19 -2.58
N LYS A 106 -13.85 -24.30 -3.81
CA LYS A 106 -12.84 -25.29 -4.19
C LYS A 106 -11.53 -25.11 -3.41
N LYS A 107 -11.02 -23.87 -3.30
CA LYS A 107 -9.78 -23.57 -2.57
C LYS A 107 -9.96 -23.82 -1.07
N ILE A 108 -11.10 -23.41 -0.50
CA ILE A 108 -11.43 -23.65 0.90
C ILE A 108 -11.51 -25.15 1.20
N LEU A 109 -12.21 -25.92 0.36
CA LEU A 109 -12.34 -27.37 0.52
C LEU A 109 -10.99 -28.07 0.41
N ALA A 110 -10.15 -27.67 -0.55
CA ALA A 110 -8.81 -28.22 -0.71
C ALA A 110 -7.96 -28.00 0.56
N TRP A 111 -8.01 -26.82 1.15
CA TRP A 111 -7.33 -26.53 2.42
C TRP A 111 -7.83 -27.42 3.56
N PHE A 112 -9.15 -27.54 3.74
CA PHE A 112 -9.72 -28.40 4.79
C PHE A 112 -9.39 -29.88 4.59
N ASN A 113 -9.31 -30.35 3.35
CA ASN A 113 -8.91 -31.73 3.05
C ASN A 113 -7.44 -31.97 3.38
N ALA A 114 -6.55 -31.05 3.01
CA ALA A 114 -5.14 -31.11 3.37
C ALA A 114 -4.94 -31.05 4.89
N PHE A 115 -5.67 -30.17 5.58
CA PHE A 115 -5.66 -30.08 7.03
C PHE A 115 -6.10 -31.39 7.69
N LYS A 116 -7.25 -31.95 7.27
CA LYS A 116 -7.75 -33.25 7.78
C LYS A 116 -6.76 -34.38 7.54
N ALA A 117 -6.14 -34.46 6.36
CA ALA A 117 -5.12 -35.46 6.07
C ALA A 117 -3.94 -35.35 7.04
N ARG A 118 -3.47 -34.13 7.32
CA ARG A 118 -2.35 -33.88 8.24
C ARG A 118 -2.70 -34.21 9.69
N ILE A 119 -3.91 -33.89 10.14
CA ILE A 119 -4.40 -34.26 11.47
C ILE A 119 -4.43 -35.79 11.63
N ASN A 120 -4.93 -36.50 10.62
CA ASN A 120 -5.03 -37.97 10.65
C ASN A 120 -3.66 -38.67 10.66
N GLU A 121 -2.71 -38.14 9.90
CA GLU A 121 -1.34 -38.67 9.82
C GLU A 121 -0.59 -38.52 11.16
N GLN A 122 -0.67 -37.33 11.76
CA GLN A 122 0.16 -36.97 12.91
C GLN A 122 -0.52 -37.22 14.26
N LYS A 123 -1.84 -37.50 14.26
CA LYS A 123 -2.64 -37.83 15.45
C LYS A 123 -2.47 -36.81 16.59
N TYR A 124 -2.46 -35.52 16.26
CA TYR A 124 -2.34 -34.46 17.27
C TYR A 124 -3.46 -34.56 18.31
N LYS A 125 -3.13 -34.32 19.58
CA LYS A 125 -4.16 -34.17 20.61
C LYS A 125 -4.86 -32.83 20.41
N LEU A 126 -6.18 -32.81 20.64
CA LEU A 126 -7.00 -31.60 20.48
C LEU A 126 -6.50 -30.42 21.34
N CYS A 127 -5.91 -30.71 22.51
CA CYS A 127 -5.32 -29.69 23.38
C CYS A 127 -4.07 -29.02 22.79
N ASP A 128 -3.45 -29.63 21.78
CA ASP A 128 -2.23 -29.12 21.14
C ASP A 128 -2.53 -28.38 19.82
N ILE A 129 -3.81 -28.25 19.46
CA ILE A 129 -4.27 -27.53 18.28
C ILE A 129 -4.69 -26.13 18.70
N TYR A 130 -3.87 -25.15 18.35
CA TYR A 130 -4.13 -23.73 18.62
C TYR A 130 -4.46 -23.00 17.32
N ASN A 131 -5.32 -21.99 17.43
CA ASN A 131 -5.49 -21.05 16.33
C ASN A 131 -4.26 -20.15 16.23
N ILE A 132 -3.91 -19.71 15.03
CA ILE A 132 -2.67 -18.96 14.76
C ILE A 132 -2.62 -17.62 15.52
N ASP A 133 -3.77 -17.02 15.81
CA ASP A 133 -3.90 -15.80 16.61
C ASP A 133 -3.73 -16.03 18.13
N LYS A 134 -3.82 -17.28 18.60
CA LYS A 134 -3.63 -17.66 20.01
C LYS A 134 -2.19 -18.00 20.36
N THR A 135 -1.38 -18.38 19.37
CA THR A 135 0.05 -18.68 19.54
C THR A 135 0.89 -17.77 18.66
N GLY A 136 0.93 -16.48 19.01
CA GLY A 136 1.87 -15.54 18.42
C GLY A 136 3.28 -15.83 18.90
N PHE A 137 4.01 -16.71 18.22
CA PHE A 137 5.45 -16.81 18.39
C PHE A 137 6.10 -15.55 17.79
N ALA A 138 6.44 -14.58 18.63
CA ALA A 138 7.38 -13.52 18.27
C ALA A 138 8.79 -14.10 18.39
N VAL A 139 9.39 -14.50 17.26
CA VAL A 139 10.84 -14.72 17.22
C VAL A 139 11.48 -13.35 17.41
N ARG A 140 11.92 -13.09 18.64
CA ARG A 140 12.69 -11.89 18.99
C ARG A 140 14.13 -12.21 18.62
N GLU A 141 14.62 -11.65 17.52
CA GLU A 141 16.06 -11.64 17.25
C GLU A 141 16.72 -10.78 18.34
N THR A 142 17.61 -11.41 19.11
CA THR A 142 18.48 -10.77 20.13
C THR A 142 19.72 -10.22 19.49
#